data_AF-A0A7C7Q0Q5-F1
#
_entry.id   AF-A0A7C7Q0Q5-F1
#
_cell.length_a   1.000
_cell.length_b   1.000
_cell.length_c   1.000
_cell.angle_alpha   90.00
_cell.angle_beta   90.00
_cell.angle_gamma   90.00
#
_symmetry.space_group_name_H-M   'P 1'
#
loop_
_entity.id
_entity.type
_entity.pdbx_description
1 polymer ?
#
loop_
_entity_poly.entity_id
_entity_poly.type
_entity_poly.pdbx_seq_one_letter_code
_entity_poly.pdbx_strand_id
1 'polypeptide(L)'
;MLYKNLKKLASILQNFLGSYIKKVYKIPSGLAFQIKENSFLVFLYNPPGLYLLERKDIPLLEEINLPILDTKIIDLKLKKDDKILALKLLDPKTNSIYYLIFEITGRNSNVILLNSQKKVIYIFRPFKSQVRN
;
A
#
# COMPACT_ATOMS: atom_id res chain seq x y z
N MET A 1 17.37 0.13 1.91
CA MET A 1 17.48 1.43 1.22
C MET A 1 16.13 2.15 1.29
N LEU A 2 16.07 3.49 1.44
CA LEU A 2 14.81 4.23 1.60
C LEU A 2 14.53 5.06 0.32
N TYR A 3 13.53 4.68 -0.47
CA TYR A 3 13.23 5.34 -1.75
C TYR A 3 12.16 6.42 -1.60
N LYS A 4 12.56 7.71 -1.51
CA LYS A 4 11.63 8.86 -1.40
C LYS A 4 10.98 9.28 -2.72
N ASN A 5 11.60 8.94 -3.86
CA ASN A 5 11.10 9.36 -5.17
C ASN A 5 10.10 8.33 -5.72
N LEU A 6 8.83 8.72 -5.83
CA LEU A 6 7.74 7.84 -6.25
C LEU A 6 7.95 7.25 -7.66
N LYS A 7 8.62 7.96 -8.58
CA LYS A 7 8.98 7.44 -9.91
C LYS A 7 10.02 6.33 -9.80
N LYS A 8 11.06 6.54 -8.99
CA LYS A 8 12.10 5.53 -8.75
C LYS A 8 11.50 4.31 -8.03
N LEU A 9 10.65 4.53 -7.03
CA LEU A 9 9.93 3.47 -6.35
C LEU A 9 9.06 2.67 -7.31
N ALA A 10 8.25 3.32 -8.15
CA ALA A 10 7.41 2.65 -9.13
C ALA A 10 8.24 1.79 -10.09
N SER A 11 9.41 2.29 -10.54
CA SER A 11 10.34 1.52 -11.37
C SER A 11 10.88 0.28 -10.66
N ILE A 12 11.20 0.38 -9.37
CA ILE A 12 11.67 -0.76 -8.58
C ILE A 12 10.55 -1.76 -8.33
N LEU A 13 9.33 -1.28 -8.06
CA LEU A 13 8.16 -2.12 -7.84
C LEU A 13 7.75 -2.93 -9.08
N GLN A 14 8.20 -2.55 -10.29
CA GLN A 14 8.06 -3.42 -11.47
C GLN A 14 8.71 -4.80 -11.25
N ASN A 15 9.84 -4.86 -10.52
CA ASN A 15 10.51 -6.12 -10.17
C ASN A 15 9.75 -6.96 -9.13
N PHE A 16 8.66 -6.42 -8.60
CA PHE A 16 7.77 -7.08 -7.65
C PHE A 16 6.44 -7.47 -8.29
N LEU A 17 6.22 -7.19 -9.58
CA LEU A 17 5.10 -7.80 -10.31
C LEU A 17 5.21 -9.33 -10.22
N GLY A 18 4.08 -9.95 -9.96
CA GLY A 18 3.95 -11.38 -9.68
C GLY A 18 4.21 -11.79 -8.24
N SER A 19 4.66 -10.89 -7.37
CA SER A 19 4.79 -11.13 -5.93
C SER A 19 3.42 -11.07 -5.25
N TYR A 20 3.36 -11.49 -3.99
CA TYR A 20 2.10 -11.63 -3.25
C TYR A 20 2.08 -10.74 -2.02
N ILE A 21 0.94 -10.11 -1.73
CA ILE A 21 0.72 -9.44 -0.45
C ILE A 21 0.53 -10.54 0.61
N LYS A 22 1.56 -10.79 1.42
CA LYS A 22 1.53 -11.89 2.40
C LYS A 22 0.88 -11.49 3.71
N LYS A 23 1.22 -10.29 4.19
CA LYS A 23 0.78 -9.77 5.48
C LYS A 23 0.68 -8.26 5.43
N VAL A 24 -0.15 -7.70 6.28
CA VAL A 24 -0.28 -6.26 6.45
C VAL A 24 -0.18 -5.94 7.93
N TYR A 25 0.64 -4.96 8.28
CA TYR A 25 0.88 -4.58 9.66
C TYR A 25 0.60 -3.10 9.87
N LYS A 26 0.05 -2.75 11.03
CA LYS A 26 0.20 -1.41 11.60
C LYS A 26 1.65 -1.20 12.02
N ILE A 27 2.16 -0.01 11.76
CA ILE A 27 3.40 0.52 12.30
C ILE A 27 3.11 1.88 12.93
N PRO A 28 3.98 2.44 13.80
CA PRO A 28 3.68 3.65 14.57
C PRO A 28 3.16 4.83 13.71
N SER A 29 3.64 4.95 12.48
CA SER A 29 3.30 6.05 11.59
C SER A 29 2.71 5.61 10.25
N GLY A 30 2.06 4.43 10.18
CA GLY A 30 1.35 3.99 8.98
C GLY A 30 1.13 2.48 8.87
N LEU A 31 1.32 1.96 7.65
CA LEU A 31 1.10 0.55 7.31
C LEU A 31 2.31 -0.06 6.61
N ALA A 32 2.59 -1.33 6.88
CA ALA A 32 3.61 -2.11 6.18
C ALA A 32 2.95 -3.33 5.50
N PHE A 33 3.07 -3.41 4.18
CA PHE A 33 2.58 -4.51 3.35
C PHE A 33 3.74 -5.42 2.98
N GLN A 34 3.78 -6.63 3.51
CA GLN A 34 4.82 -7.60 3.17
C GLN A 34 4.55 -8.17 1.77
N ILE A 35 5.49 -7.96 0.84
CA ILE A 35 5.35 -8.38 -0.58
C ILE A 35 6.28 -9.54 -0.98
N LYS A 36 7.37 -9.74 -0.23
CA LYS A 36 8.27 -10.91 -0.30
C LYS A 36 8.85 -11.18 1.08
N GLU A 37 9.59 -12.27 1.23
CA GLU A 37 10.37 -12.54 2.43
C GLU A 37 11.31 -11.35 2.70
N ASN A 38 11.13 -10.69 3.86
CA ASN A 38 11.86 -9.49 4.29
C ASN A 38 11.65 -8.22 3.44
N SER A 39 10.75 -8.21 2.44
CA SER A 39 10.45 -7.03 1.64
C SER A 39 9.08 -6.45 1.97
N PHE A 40 9.04 -5.17 2.33
CA PHE A 40 7.84 -4.46 2.76
C PHE A 40 7.64 -3.19 1.95
N LEU A 41 6.44 -3.02 1.41
CA LEU A 41 5.96 -1.74 0.94
C LEU A 41 5.35 -0.99 2.13
N VAL A 42 6.03 0.06 2.57
CA VAL A 42 5.72 0.83 3.77
C VAL A 42 5.12 2.16 3.40
N PHE A 43 3.87 2.37 3.82
CA PHE A 43 3.19 3.65 3.77
C PHE A 43 3.36 4.35 5.11
N LEU A 44 3.84 5.60 5.08
CA LEU A 44 3.89 6.51 6.22
C LEU A 44 2.96 7.67 5.98
N TYR A 45 2.29 8.14 7.03
CA TYR A 45 1.43 9.32 6.95
C TYR A 45 2.05 10.60 7.52
N ASN A 46 3.06 10.48 8.40
CA ASN A 46 3.75 11.63 8.98
C ASN A 46 5.23 11.31 9.26
N PRO A 47 6.18 11.85 8.47
CA PRO A 47 5.95 12.55 7.21
C PRO A 47 5.37 11.59 6.15
N PRO A 48 4.49 12.07 5.26
CA PRO A 48 3.84 11.22 4.28
C PRO A 48 4.82 10.66 3.27
N GLY A 49 4.73 9.37 2.99
CA GLY A 49 5.61 8.72 2.04
C GLY A 49 5.27 7.26 1.79
N LEU A 50 5.81 6.73 0.70
CA LEU A 50 5.73 5.32 0.37
C LEU A 50 7.15 4.83 0.09
N TYR A 51 7.53 3.70 0.68
CA TYR A 51 8.89 3.20 0.69
C TYR A 51 8.91 1.71 0.46
N LEU A 52 9.92 1.21 -0.24
CA LEU A 52 10.25 -0.21 -0.22
C LEU A 52 11.38 -0.42 0.79
N LEU A 53 11.16 -1.27 1.79
CA LEU A 53 12.16 -1.68 2.76
C LEU A 53 12.46 -3.17 2.61
N GLU A 54 13.74 -3.52 2.57
CA GLU A 54 14.22 -4.90 2.52
C GLU A 54 15.03 -5.18 3.79
N ARG A 55 14.33 -5.51 4.89
CA ARG A 55 14.91 -5.74 6.22
C ARG A 55 13.92 -6.47 7.14
N LYS A 56 14.42 -7.07 8.22
CA LYS A 56 13.62 -7.83 9.20
C LYS A 56 13.12 -6.99 10.38
N ASP A 57 13.76 -5.88 10.67
CA ASP A 57 13.59 -5.06 11.87
C ASP A 57 12.75 -3.80 11.61
N ILE A 58 11.52 -4.03 11.12
CA ILE A 58 10.49 -2.99 11.07
C ILE A 58 9.73 -3.04 12.41
N PRO A 59 9.40 -1.91 13.06
CA PRO A 59 8.60 -1.89 14.28
C PRO A 59 7.13 -2.23 13.97
N LEU A 60 6.86 -3.51 13.77
CA LEU A 60 5.52 -4.05 13.53
C LEU A 60 4.73 -4.04 14.84
N LEU A 61 3.50 -3.49 14.82
CA LEU A 61 2.64 -3.41 16.00
C LEU A 61 1.57 -4.51 16.00
N GLU A 62 0.71 -4.50 15.00
CA GLU A 62 -0.47 -5.38 14.90
C GLU A 62 -0.63 -5.85 13.45
N GLU A 63 -0.90 -7.13 13.23
CA GLU A 63 -1.27 -7.66 11.92
C GLU A 63 -2.74 -7.32 11.61
N ILE A 64 -3.00 -6.75 10.44
CA ILE A 64 -4.34 -6.39 9.98
C ILE A 64 -4.82 -7.44 8.99
N ASN A 65 -5.98 -8.05 9.27
CA ASN A 65 -6.62 -8.94 8.33
C ASN A 65 -7.36 -8.13 7.25
N LEU A 66 -6.86 -8.17 6.02
CA LEU A 66 -7.48 -7.54 4.86
C LEU A 66 -7.81 -8.61 3.80
N PRO A 67 -8.84 -8.43 2.96
CA PRO A 67 -9.20 -9.41 1.93
C PRO A 67 -8.17 -9.53 0.80
N ILE A 68 -7.04 -8.80 0.89
CA ILE A 68 -5.95 -8.82 -0.09
C ILE A 68 -4.78 -9.72 0.31
N LEU A 69 -4.85 -10.43 1.45
CA LEU A 69 -3.84 -11.40 1.81
C LEU A 69 -3.78 -12.52 0.76
N ASP A 70 -2.57 -12.95 0.42
CA ASP A 70 -2.24 -13.89 -0.65
C ASP A 70 -2.71 -13.48 -2.07
N THR A 71 -3.02 -12.19 -2.29
CA THR A 71 -3.27 -11.68 -3.64
C THR A 71 -1.96 -11.34 -4.36
N LYS A 72 -1.91 -11.65 -5.67
CA LYS A 72 -0.78 -11.41 -6.56
C LYS A 72 -0.83 -9.98 -7.10
N ILE A 73 0.29 -9.27 -7.05
CA ILE A 73 0.45 -7.97 -7.71
C ILE A 73 0.59 -8.21 -9.22
N ILE A 74 -0.39 -7.78 -10.01
CA ILE A 74 -0.41 -8.05 -11.46
C ILE A 74 -0.22 -6.81 -12.33
N ASP A 75 -0.45 -5.62 -11.78
CA ASP A 75 -0.23 -4.35 -12.47
C ASP A 75 0.07 -3.24 -11.46
N LEU A 76 0.77 -2.21 -11.91
CA LEU A 76 1.12 -1.02 -11.15
C LEU A 76 0.93 0.22 -12.02
N LYS A 77 0.20 1.20 -11.50
CA LYS A 77 -0.01 2.50 -12.16
C LYS A 77 0.44 3.63 -11.25
N LEU A 78 1.21 4.54 -11.84
CA LEU A 78 1.67 5.76 -11.20
C LEU A 78 1.01 6.97 -11.86
N LYS A 79 0.20 7.71 -11.11
CA LYS A 79 -0.22 9.06 -11.49
C LYS A 79 0.71 10.06 -10.81
N LYS A 80 1.67 10.57 -11.57
CA LYS A 80 2.81 11.35 -11.05
C LYS A 80 2.36 12.69 -10.47
N ASP A 81 1.53 13.42 -11.21
CA ASP A 81 1.09 14.76 -10.83
C ASP A 81 0.22 14.71 -9.56
N ASP A 82 -0.53 13.62 -9.39
CA ASP A 82 -1.41 13.41 -8.23
C ASP A 82 -0.68 12.75 -7.03
N LYS A 83 0.58 12.32 -7.19
CA LYS A 83 1.33 11.52 -6.20
C LYS A 83 0.55 10.27 -5.74
N ILE A 84 -0.05 9.57 -6.70
CA ILE A 84 -0.83 8.35 -6.44
C ILE A 84 -0.14 7.14 -7.06
N LEU A 85 0.03 6.10 -6.25
CA LEU A 85 0.43 4.76 -6.72
C LEU A 85 -0.75 3.81 -6.55
N ALA A 86 -1.13 3.10 -7.61
CA ALA A 86 -2.16 2.07 -7.56
C ALA A 86 -1.57 0.72 -7.94
N LEU A 87 -1.86 -0.30 -7.13
CA LEU A 87 -1.57 -1.70 -7.42
C LEU A 87 -2.87 -2.40 -7.80
N LYS A 88 -2.84 -3.17 -8.90
CA LYS A 88 -3.90 -4.12 -9.22
C LYS A 88 -3.50 -5.47 -8.66
N LEU A 89 -4.38 -6.06 -7.88
CA LEU A 89 -4.16 -7.33 -7.20
C LEU A 89 -5.15 -8.37 -7.72
N LEU A 90 -4.67 -9.60 -7.87
CA LEU A 90 -5.46 -10.77 -8.26
C LEU A 90 -5.44 -11.79 -7.14
N ASP A 91 -6.60 -12.19 -6.63
CA ASP A 91 -6.72 -13.39 -5.82
C ASP A 91 -6.69 -14.62 -6.76
N PRO A 92 -5.65 -15.47 -6.72
CA PRO A 92 -5.57 -16.64 -7.59
C PRO A 92 -6.58 -17.73 -7.23
N LYS A 93 -7.15 -17.73 -6.01
CA LYS A 93 -8.10 -18.75 -5.55
C LYS A 93 -9.50 -18.45 -6.06
N THR A 94 -9.89 -17.17 -6.04
CA THR A 94 -11.25 -16.74 -6.41
C THR A 94 -11.32 -16.02 -7.76
N ASN A 95 -10.17 -15.74 -8.39
CA ASN A 95 -10.04 -14.88 -9.56
C ASN A 95 -10.57 -13.44 -9.34
N SER A 96 -10.69 -13.01 -8.08
CA SER A 96 -11.16 -11.68 -7.72
C SER A 96 -10.08 -10.63 -7.94
N ILE A 97 -10.48 -9.43 -8.38
CA ILE A 97 -9.59 -8.28 -8.55
C ILE A 97 -9.79 -7.27 -7.42
N TYR A 98 -8.69 -6.76 -6.89
CA TYR A 98 -8.67 -5.65 -5.95
C TYR A 98 -7.76 -4.53 -6.45
N TYR A 99 -7.99 -3.32 -5.96
CA TYR A 99 -7.14 -2.17 -6.23
C TYR A 99 -6.68 -1.56 -4.92
N LEU A 100 -5.38 -1.59 -4.67
CA LEU A 100 -4.76 -0.95 -3.51
C LEU A 100 -4.12 0.37 -3.94
N ILE A 101 -4.62 1.47 -3.40
CA ILE A 101 -4.29 2.83 -3.81
C ILE A 101 -3.59 3.53 -2.65
N PHE A 102 -2.42 4.09 -2.93
CA PHE A 102 -1.65 4.93 -2.02
C PHE A 102 -1.73 6.38 -2.51
N GLU A 103 -2.36 7.24 -1.73
CA GLU A 103 -2.39 8.68 -1.96
C GLU A 103 -1.36 9.34 -1.05
N ILE A 104 -0.37 10.03 -1.64
CA ILE A 104 0.76 10.63 -0.89
C ILE A 104 0.66 12.16 -0.97
N THR A 105 -0.47 12.70 -0.51
CA THR A 105 -0.93 14.08 -0.70
C THR A 105 -0.75 14.95 0.56
N GLY A 106 0.38 14.82 1.24
CA GLY A 106 0.64 15.64 2.43
C GLY A 106 -0.21 15.16 3.63
N ARG A 107 -0.91 16.10 4.28
CA ARG A 107 -1.80 15.83 5.44
C ARG A 107 -2.98 14.91 5.10
N ASN A 108 -3.35 14.82 3.81
CA ASN A 108 -4.48 14.01 3.33
C ASN A 108 -4.06 12.65 2.78
N SER A 109 -2.85 12.19 3.10
CA SER A 109 -2.36 10.90 2.59
C SER A 109 -3.20 9.74 3.12
N ASN A 110 -3.57 8.82 2.23
CA ASN A 110 -4.46 7.70 2.54
C ASN A 110 -3.96 6.40 1.89
N VAL A 111 -4.39 5.28 2.47
CA VAL A 111 -4.42 4.00 1.74
C VAL A 111 -5.88 3.60 1.55
N ILE A 112 -6.26 3.35 0.31
CA ILE A 112 -7.63 3.00 -0.07
C ILE A 112 -7.58 1.63 -0.74
N LEU A 113 -8.46 0.73 -0.31
CA LEU A 113 -8.65 -0.57 -0.93
C LEU A 113 -10.03 -0.61 -1.58
N LEU A 114 -10.05 -0.95 -2.86
CA LEU A 114 -11.27 -1.13 -3.64
C LEU A 114 -11.43 -2.60 -4.06
N ASN A 115 -12.68 -3.04 -4.19
CA ASN A 115 -13.02 -4.32 -4.82
C ASN A 115 -13.04 -4.21 -6.36
N SER A 116 -13.44 -5.29 -7.03
CA SER A 116 -13.47 -5.37 -8.51
C SER A 116 -14.44 -4.37 -9.15
N GLN A 117 -15.53 -4.01 -8.45
CA GLN A 117 -16.49 -2.98 -8.87
C GLN A 117 -16.04 -1.55 -8.50
N LYS A 118 -14.78 -1.37 -8.06
CA LYS A 118 -14.22 -0.09 -7.60
C LYS A 118 -14.96 0.52 -6.39
N LYS A 119 -15.70 -0.30 -5.63
CA LYS A 119 -16.28 0.13 -4.35
C LYS A 119 -15.21 0.07 -3.28
N VAL A 120 -15.17 1.11 -2.43
CA VAL A 120 -14.29 1.16 -1.27
C VAL A 120 -14.69 0.08 -0.28
N ILE A 121 -13.72 -0.76 0.11
CA ILE A 121 -13.91 -1.80 1.14
C ILE A 121 -13.01 -1.57 2.36
N TYR A 122 -11.97 -0.75 2.24
CA TYR A 122 -11.15 -0.31 3.37
C TYR A 122 -10.49 1.04 3.09
N ILE A 123 -10.39 1.89 4.11
CA ILE A 123 -9.61 3.14 4.09
C ILE A 123 -8.76 3.19 5.36
N PHE A 124 -7.46 3.35 5.20
CA PHE A 124 -6.57 3.83 6.24
C PHE A 124 -6.38 5.33 6.07
N ARG A 125 -7.03 6.10 6.94
CA ARG A 125 -6.85 7.56 7.07
C ARG A 125 -6.50 7.88 8.54
N PRO A 126 -5.32 8.47 8.80
CA PRO A 126 -4.83 8.71 10.16
C PRO A 126 -5.48 9.92 10.84
N PHE A 127 -6.14 10.81 10.08
CA PHE A 127 -6.85 11.97 10.63
C PHE A 127 -8.34 11.84 10.37
N LYS A 128 -9.17 11.95 11.42
CA LYS A 128 -10.59 12.18 11.24
C LYS A 128 -10.76 13.56 10.60
N SER A 129 -11.56 13.63 9.53
CA SER A 129 -12.05 14.92 9.02
C SER A 129 -12.72 15.64 10.19
N GLN A 130 -12.11 16.74 10.68
CA GLN A 130 -12.84 17.68 11.52
C GLN A 130 -13.83 18.39 10.60
N VAL A 131 -15.02 17.81 10.44
CA VAL A 131 -16.17 18.60 10.04
C VAL A 131 -16.34 19.61 11.16
N ARG A 132 -16.02 20.89 10.88
CA ARG A 132 -16.47 21.99 11.74
C ARG A 132 -17.99 21.98 11.61
N ASN A 133 -18.68 21.51 12.65
CA ASN A 133 -20.09 21.81 12.82
C ASN A 133 -20.24 23.30 13.12
#